data_AF-A0A972EYJ4-F1
#
_entry.id   AF-A0A972EYJ4-F1
#
_cell.length_a   1.000
_cell.length_b   1.000
_cell.length_c   1.000
_cell.angle_alpha   90.00
_cell.angle_beta   90.00
_cell.angle_gamma   90.00
#
_symmetry.space_group_name_H-M   'P 1'
#
loop_
_entity.id
_entity.type
_entity.pdbx_description
1 polymer ?
#
loop_
_entity_poly.entity_id
_entity_poly.type
_entity_poly.pdbx_seq_one_letter_code
_entity_poly.pdbx_strand_id
1 'polypeptide(L)' 'MAFTTWAALKSELSDDLASGRWKVKSYQIGDISRSFVTVDELLRMISYVENKAAAETQGISGRTYAKQGGRG' A
#
# COMPACT_ATOMS: atom_id res chain seq x y z
N MET A 1 7.47 -7.51 8.96
CA MET A 1 8.01 -7.06 7.66
C MET A 1 7.48 -5.66 7.44
N ALA A 2 8.37 -4.68 7.25
CA ALA A 2 7.94 -3.33 6.86
C ALA A 2 7.64 -3.35 5.37
N PHE A 3 6.41 -3.04 4.98
CA PHE A 3 6.05 -2.95 3.56
C PHE A 3 6.68 -1.71 2.95
N THR A 4 7.41 -1.89 1.85
CA THR A 4 8.09 -0.81 1.14
C THR A 4 7.21 -0.05 0.16
N THR A 5 6.05 -0.61 -0.25
CA THR A 5 5.08 0.04 -1.16
C THR A 5 3.65 -0.29 -0.79
N TRP A 6 2.71 0.62 -1.07
CA TRP A 6 1.28 0.41 -0.80
C TRP A 6 0.70 -0.73 -1.64
N ALA A 7 1.23 -0.94 -2.85
CA ALA A 7 0.82 -2.03 -3.73
C ALA A 7 1.14 -3.42 -3.15
N ALA A 8 2.33 -3.60 -2.56
CA ALA A 8 2.69 -4.86 -1.92
C ALA A 8 1.78 -5.16 -0.71
N LEU A 9 1.47 -4.13 0.08
CA LEU A 9 0.57 -4.25 1.22
C LEU A 9 -0.86 -4.61 0.79
N LYS A 10 -1.35 -4.09 -0.35
CA LYS A 10 -2.64 -4.48 -0.93
C LYS A 10 -2.70 -5.96 -1.30
N SER A 11 -1.66 -6.47 -1.96
CA SER A 11 -1.59 -7.86 -2.39
C SER A 11 -1.60 -8.80 -1.18
N GLU A 12 -0.82 -8.49 -0.14
CA GLU A 12 -0.77 -9.33 1.06
C GLU A 12 -2.08 -9.28 1.85
N LEU A 13 -2.74 -8.12 1.98
CA LEU A 13 -4.07 -8.02 2.59
C LEU A 13 -5.11 -8.84 1.83
N SER A 14 -5.07 -8.84 0.50
CA SER A 14 -6.00 -9.60 -0.35
C SER A 14 -5.77 -11.12 -0.21
N ASP A 15 -4.52 -11.55 -0.16
CA ASP A 15 -4.14 -12.96 -0.02
C ASP A 15 -4.44 -13.48 1.41
N ASP A 16 -4.19 -12.66 2.43
CA ASP A 16 -4.55 -12.97 3.81
C ASP A 16 -6.08 -12.97 4.02
N LEU A 17 -6.83 -12.12 3.30
CA LEU A 17 -8.30 -12.15 3.27
C LEU A 17 -8.80 -13.47 2.67
N ALA A 18 -8.24 -13.89 1.52
CA ALA A 18 -8.61 -15.14 0.85
C ALA A 18 -8.26 -16.37 1.68
N SER A 19 -7.14 -16.34 2.42
CA SER A 19 -6.70 -17.44 3.29
C SER A 19 -7.29 -17.41 4.70
N GLY A 20 -7.97 -16.32 5.10
CA GLY A 20 -8.55 -16.15 6.44
C GLY A 20 -7.53 -15.88 7.55
N ARG A 21 -6.24 -15.66 7.22
CA ARG A 21 -5.15 -15.45 8.18
C ARG A 21 -5.06 -14.03 8.74
N TRP A 22 -5.83 -13.11 8.17
CA TRP A 22 -5.84 -11.69 8.53
C TRP A 22 -6.16 -11.38 10.01
N LYS A 23 -6.89 -12.27 10.72
CA LYS A 23 -7.29 -12.07 12.13
C LYS A 23 -6.15 -12.10 13.14
N VAL A 24 -5.09 -12.84 12.85
CA VAL A 24 -3.98 -13.12 13.79
C VAL A 24 -2.72 -12.32 13.45
N LYS A 25 -2.77 -11.58 12.34
CA LYS A 25 -1.63 -10.84 11.79
C LYS A 25 -1.76 -9.35 12.14
N SER A 26 -0.62 -8.73 12.41
CA SER A 26 -0.52 -7.27 12.52
C SER A 26 0.17 -6.75 11.25
N TYR A 27 -0.43 -5.75 10.62
CA TYR A 27 0.04 -5.15 9.38
C TYR A 27 0.75 -3.83 9.69
N GLN A 28 1.90 -3.63 9.07
CA GLN A 28 2.65 -2.38 9.20
C GLN A 28 2.26 -1.44 8.05
N ILE A 29 1.47 -0.42 8.38
CA ILE A 29 0.86 0.54 7.46
C ILE A 29 1.59 1.88 7.67
N GLY A 30 2.58 2.15 6.82
CA GLY A 30 3.52 3.24 7.06
C GLY A 30 4.28 3.02 8.37
N ASP A 31 4.28 4.01 9.26
CA ASP A 31 4.93 3.93 10.57
C ASP A 31 4.07 3.28 11.67
N ILE A 32 2.85 2.87 11.34
CA ILE A 32 1.88 2.39 12.34
C ILE A 32 1.62 0.89 12.12
N SER A 33 1.71 0.11 13.19
CA SER A 33 1.23 -1.28 13.20
C SER A 33 -0.26 -1.30 13.53
N ARG A 34 -1.05 -2.00 12.73
CA ARG A 34 -2.51 -2.12 12.89
C ARG A 34 -2.95 -3.57 12.72
N SER A 35 -3.81 -4.02 13.61
CA SER A 35 -4.51 -5.31 13.51
C SER A 35 -5.99 -5.07 13.23
N PHE A 36 -6.64 -6.05 12.59
CA PHE A 36 -8.04 -5.96 12.21
C PHE A 36 -8.81 -7.14 12.81
N VAL A 37 -9.94 -6.85 13.46
CA VAL A 37 -10.74 -7.86 14.15
C VAL A 37 -11.91 -8.31 13.26
N THR A 38 -12.38 -7.41 12.40
CA THR A 38 -13.52 -7.65 11.51
C THR A 38 -13.14 -7.58 10.03
N VAL A 39 -13.88 -8.31 9.19
CA VAL A 39 -13.71 -8.29 7.73
C VAL A 39 -14.03 -6.90 7.16
N ASP A 40 -15.01 -6.21 7.73
CA ASP A 40 -15.41 -4.86 7.29
C ASP A 40 -14.26 -3.85 7.47
N GLU A 41 -13.57 -3.89 8.60
CA GLU A 41 -12.37 -3.06 8.81
C GLU A 41 -11.26 -3.38 7.81
N LEU A 42 -11.06 -4.67 7.50
CA LEU A 42 -10.07 -5.09 6.51
C LEU A 42 -10.43 -4.57 5.11
N LEU A 43 -11.70 -4.69 4.71
CA LEU A 43 -12.18 -4.20 3.41
C LEU A 43 -12.03 -2.67 3.29
N ARG A 44 -12.39 -1.92 4.33
CA ARG A 44 -12.14 -0.46 4.37
C ARG A 44 -10.66 -0.14 4.26
N MET A 45 -9.81 -0.95 4.90
CA MET A 45 -8.37 -0.78 4.80
C MET A 45 -7.87 -1.07 3.38
N ILE A 46 -8.34 -2.12 2.74
CA ILE A 46 -7.98 -2.47 1.36
C ILE A 46 -8.34 -1.31 0.42
N SER A 47 -9.55 -0.73 0.53
CA SER A 47 -9.95 0.44 -0.26
C SER A 47 -9.08 1.68 0.02
N TYR A 48 -8.67 1.90 1.27
CA TYR A 48 -7.76 2.99 1.61
C TYR A 48 -6.37 2.78 0.99
N VAL A 49 -5.81 1.58 1.11
CA VAL A 49 -4.51 1.20 0.56
C VAL A 49 -4.54 1.27 -0.96
N GLU A 50 -5.63 0.86 -1.60
CA GLU A 50 -5.81 0.96 -3.04
C GLU A 50 -5.76 2.40 -3.53
N ASN A 51 -6.45 3.33 -2.85
CA ASN A 51 -6.36 4.74 -3.18
C ASN A 51 -4.95 5.30 -2.98
N LYS A 52 -4.23 4.87 -1.93
CA LYS A 52 -2.83 5.25 -1.71
C LYS A 52 -1.89 4.67 -2.76
N ALA A 53 -2.07 3.40 -3.14
CA ALA A 53 -1.31 2.75 -4.19
C ALA A 53 -1.55 3.41 -5.56
N ALA A 54 -2.79 3.80 -5.86
CA ALA A 54 -3.13 4.57 -7.05
C ALA A 54 -2.43 5.94 -7.04
N ALA A 55 -2.45 6.65 -5.91
CA ALA A 55 -1.74 7.92 -5.75
C ALA A 55 -0.21 7.77 -5.86
N GLU A 56 0.36 6.71 -5.29
CA GLU A 56 1.79 6.37 -5.44
C GLU A 56 2.14 6.10 -6.91
N THR A 57 1.30 5.37 -7.62
CA THR A 57 1.48 5.04 -9.04
C THR A 57 1.35 6.28 -9.93
N GLN A 58 0.39 7.17 -9.65
CA GLN A 58 0.24 8.43 -10.37
C GLN A 58 1.38 9.42 -10.07
N GLY A 59 1.93 9.42 -8.85
CA GLY A 59 3.10 10.21 -8.50
C GLY A 59 4.40 9.73 -9.17
N ILE A 60 4.51 8.44 -9.48
CA ILE A 60 5.67 7.87 -10.18
C ILE A 60 5.68 8.24 -11.68
N SER A 61 4.53 8.62 -12.26
CA SER A 61 4.44 9.05 -13.67
C SER A 61 5.00 10.46 -13.97
N GLY A 62 5.59 11.17 -13.00
CA GLY A 62 5.87 12.61 -13.13
C GLY A 62 7.20 13.12 -12.56
N ARG A 63 8.19 12.25 -12.32
CA ARG A 63 9.59 12.71 -12.13
C ARG A 63 10.49 12.03 -13.13
N THR A 64 10.18 12.23 -14.40
CA THR A 64 11.25 12.42 -15.39
C THR A 64 12.13 13.51 -14.80
N TYR A 65 13.31 13.14 -14.30
CA TYR A 65 14.37 14.11 -14.11
C TYR A 65 14.61 14.68 -15.51
N ALA A 66 14.00 15.84 -15.78
CA ALA A 66 14.43 16.67 -16.86
C ALA A 66 15.90 16.97 -16.56
N LYS A 67 16.80 16.18 -17.14
CA LYS A 67 18.17 16.58 -17.36
C LYS A 67 18.14 17.64 -18.47
N GLN A 68 17.46 18.76 -18.20
CA GLN A 68 17.57 19.98 -18.97
C GLN A 68 18.81 20.71 -18.41
N GLY A 69 19.98 20.20 -18.78
CA GLY A 69 21.26 20.85 -18.62
C GLY A 69 22.11 20.47 -19.81
N GLY A 70 22.51 21.35 -20.71
CA GLY A 70 22.32 22.79 -20.77
C GLY A 70 22.47 23.25 -22.21
N ARG A 71 21.90 24.43 -22.48
CA ARG A 71 22.22 25.27 -23.62
C ARG A 71 23.56 25.94 -23.29
N GLY A 72 24.57 25.79 -24.13
CA GLY A 72 25.89 26.41 -23.98
C GLY A 72 26.89 25.82 -24.94
#